data_AF-A0A937NHT0-F1
#
_entry.id   AF-A0A937NHT0-F1
#
_cell.length_a   1.000
_cell.length_b   1.000
_cell.length_c   1.000
_cell.angle_alpha   90.00
_cell.angle_beta   90.00
_cell.angle_gamma   90.00
#
_symmetry.space_group_name_H-M   'P 1'
#
loop_
_entity.id
_entity.type
_entity.pdbx_description
1 polymer ?
#
loop_
_entity_poly.entity_id
_entity_poly.type
_entity_poly.pdbx_seq_one_letter_code
_entity_poly.pdbx_strand_id
1 'polypeptide(L)'
;MKESFRATLKVNEKAMETNPFVEEFLARTTVGAVSSLKGTEEIKNLKIHQKKGNVEITVNGKEIPVTPFPNDIISNMLVGMVSLLRDVDDIDSIDISVEVG
;
A
#
# COMPACT_ATOMS: atom_id res chain seq x y z
N MET A 1 -16.74 3.26 17.29
CA MET A 1 -15.57 2.37 17.43
C MET A 1 -14.48 2.90 16.51
N LYS A 2 -13.22 2.90 16.94
CA LYS A 2 -12.09 3.32 16.08
C LYS A 2 -11.81 2.15 15.15
N GLU A 3 -11.90 2.35 13.84
CA GLU A 3 -11.55 1.31 12.85
C GLU A 3 -10.14 0.78 13.14
N SER A 4 -10.00 -0.54 13.12
CA SER A 4 -8.73 -1.23 13.29
C SER A 4 -8.10 -1.46 11.92
N PHE A 5 -6.84 -1.05 11.79
CA PHE A 5 -6.10 -1.16 10.55
C PHE A 5 -4.93 -2.12 10.77
N ARG A 6 -4.79 -3.13 9.90
CA ARG A 6 -3.64 -4.02 9.88
C ARG A 6 -3.04 -4.05 8.49
N ALA A 7 -1.72 -3.88 8.40
CA ALA A 7 -1.00 -3.99 7.14
C ALA A 7 0.08 -5.08 7.24
N THR A 8 0.34 -5.73 6.11
CA THR A 8 1.56 -6.51 5.90
C THR A 8 2.33 -5.92 4.74
N LEU A 9 3.66 -6.02 4.80
CA LEU A 9 4.57 -5.47 3.81
C LEU A 9 5.52 -6.57 3.31
N LYS A 10 5.70 -6.64 2.00
CA LYS A 10 6.84 -7.32 1.37
C LYS A 10 7.61 -6.34 0.51
N VAL A 11 8.93 -6.48 0.52
CA VAL A 11 9.85 -5.75 -0.35
C VAL A 11 10.69 -6.78 -1.07
N ASN A 12 10.73 -6.73 -2.39
CA ASN A 12 11.42 -7.71 -3.24
C ASN A 12 11.06 -9.15 -2.86
N GLU A 13 9.75 -9.42 -2.72
CA GLU A 13 9.17 -10.71 -2.31
C GLU A 13 9.48 -11.16 -0.86
N LYS A 14 10.38 -10.47 -0.15
CA LYS A 14 10.73 -10.74 1.25
C LYS A 14 9.74 -10.08 2.20
N ALA A 15 9.16 -10.87 3.09
CA ALA A 15 8.31 -10.35 4.16
C ALA A 15 9.13 -9.49 5.13
N MET A 16 8.59 -8.32 5.47
CA MET A 16 9.21 -7.40 6.42
C MET A 16 8.63 -7.59 7.81
N GLU A 17 9.49 -7.65 8.82
CA GLU A 17 9.05 -7.59 10.21
C GLU A 17 8.72 -6.14 10.56
N THR A 18 7.43 -5.86 10.71
CA THR A 18 6.92 -4.55 11.11
C THR A 18 6.44 -4.59 12.56
N ASN A 19 6.47 -3.44 13.22
CA ASN A 19 5.82 -3.27 14.51
C ASN A 19 4.42 -2.65 14.33
N PRO A 20 3.56 -2.64 15.36
CA PRO A 20 2.20 -2.13 15.24
C PRO A 20 2.10 -0.68 14.76
N PHE A 21 3.08 0.17 15.08
CA PHE A 21 3.09 1.55 14.60
C PHE A 21 3.31 1.61 13.08
N VAL A 22 4.27 0.85 12.55
CA VAL A 22 4.56 0.78 11.11
C VAL A 22 3.37 0.19 10.36
N GLU A 23 2.74 -0.85 10.89
CA GLU A 23 1.54 -1.45 10.30
C GLU A 23 0.38 -0.45 10.20
N GLU A 24 0.06 0.26 11.29
CA GLU A 24 -1.01 1.24 11.29
C GLU A 24 -0.69 2.43 10.38
N PHE A 25 0.57 2.90 10.37
CA PHE A 25 1.00 4.00 9.51
C PHE A 25 0.92 3.64 8.02
N LEU A 26 1.39 2.45 7.64
CA LEU A 26 1.27 1.94 6.26
C LEU A 26 -0.20 1.80 5.87
N ALA A 27 -1.00 1.18 6.72
CA ALA A 27 -2.41 0.95 6.44
C ALA A 27 -3.19 2.27 6.24
N ARG A 28 -3.08 3.21 7.17
CA ARG A 28 -3.81 4.49 7.09
C ARG A 28 -3.38 5.32 5.90
N THR A 29 -2.08 5.40 5.64
CA THR A 29 -1.53 6.21 4.54
C THR A 29 -1.95 5.65 3.19
N THR A 30 -1.86 4.32 3.01
CA THR A 30 -2.25 3.68 1.74
C THR A 30 -3.76 3.71 1.53
N VAL A 31 -4.57 3.45 2.56
CA VAL A 31 -6.03 3.61 2.49
C VAL A 31 -6.41 5.04 2.16
N GLY A 32 -5.76 6.03 2.78
CA GLY A 32 -5.99 7.45 2.49
C GLY A 32 -5.64 7.86 1.07
N ALA A 33 -4.53 7.36 0.53
CA ALA A 33 -4.16 7.62 -0.86
C ALA A 33 -5.18 7.01 -1.84
N VAL A 34 -5.57 5.74 -1.61
CA VAL A 34 -6.45 5.00 -2.50
C VAL A 34 -7.91 5.47 -2.41
N SER A 35 -8.40 5.91 -1.24
CA SER A 35 -9.79 6.34 -1.06
C SER A 35 -10.18 7.56 -1.90
N SER A 36 -9.20 8.30 -2.41
CA SER A 36 -9.41 9.42 -3.32
C SER A 36 -9.72 9.00 -4.77
N LEU A 37 -9.54 7.71 -5.10
CA LEU A 37 -9.80 7.18 -6.43
C LEU A 37 -11.29 6.91 -6.65
N LYS A 38 -11.70 6.84 -7.92
CA LYS A 38 -13.08 6.51 -8.28
C LYS A 38 -13.32 5.01 -8.05
N GLY A 39 -14.42 4.65 -7.36
CA GLY A 39 -14.79 3.26 -7.12
C GLY A 39 -14.16 2.63 -5.88
N THR A 40 -13.66 3.46 -4.94
CA THR A 40 -13.02 3.04 -3.70
C THR A 40 -13.72 3.60 -2.45
N GLU A 41 -15.05 3.75 -2.52
CA GLU A 41 -15.85 4.48 -1.52
C GLU A 41 -15.90 3.78 -0.14
N GLU A 42 -15.73 2.46 -0.10
CA GLU A 42 -15.65 1.67 1.13
C GLU A 42 -14.52 0.64 1.00
N ILE A 43 -13.44 0.78 1.76
CA ILE A 43 -12.27 -0.11 1.69
C ILE A 43 -12.29 -1.04 2.91
N LYS A 44 -12.53 -2.34 2.70
CA LYS A 44 -12.41 -3.41 3.72
C LYS A 44 -11.11 -4.19 3.56
N ASN A 45 -10.76 -4.45 2.31
CA ASN A 45 -9.50 -5.07 1.93
C ASN A 45 -8.85 -4.24 0.84
N LEU A 46 -7.56 -3.97 0.99
CA LEU A 46 -6.75 -3.29 -0.01
C LEU A 46 -5.49 -4.11 -0.27
N LYS A 47 -5.19 -4.34 -1.54
CA LYS A 47 -3.91 -4.87 -1.98
C LYS A 47 -3.30 -3.90 -2.98
N ILE A 48 -2.03 -3.57 -2.77
CA ILE A 48 -1.25 -2.78 -3.70
C ILE A 48 -0.01 -3.59 -4.07
N HIS A 49 0.19 -3.78 -5.37
CA HIS A 49 1.43 -4.30 -5.92
C HIS A 49 2.11 -3.17 -6.68
N GLN A 50 3.32 -2.82 -6.31
CA GLN A 50 4.16 -1.87 -7.03
C GLN A 50 5.36 -2.61 -7.59
N LYS A 51 5.67 -2.40 -8.86
CA LYS A 51 6.85 -2.96 -9.52
C LYS A 51 7.36 -2.04 -10.62
N LYS A 52 8.63 -1.65 -10.54
CA LYS A 52 9.28 -0.77 -11.54
C LYS A 52 8.47 0.48 -11.90
N GLY A 53 7.82 1.10 -10.92
CA GLY A 53 7.03 2.32 -11.11
C GLY A 53 5.56 2.12 -11.46
N ASN A 54 5.14 0.90 -11.81
CA ASN A 54 3.74 0.59 -12.06
C ASN A 54 3.05 0.11 -10.78
N VAL A 55 1.82 0.57 -10.55
CA VAL A 55 1.01 0.25 -9.38
C VAL A 55 -0.27 -0.44 -9.83
N GLU A 56 -0.49 -1.63 -9.32
CA GLU A 56 -1.75 -2.37 -9.43
C GLU A 56 -2.48 -2.30 -8.08
N ILE A 57 -3.75 -1.92 -8.11
CA ILE A 57 -4.57 -1.70 -6.91
C ILE A 57 -5.79 -2.61 -6.97
N THR A 58 -6.00 -3.39 -5.92
CA THR A 58 -7.21 -4.19 -5.73
C THR A 58 -7.90 -3.75 -4.45
N VAL A 59 -9.16 -3.33 -4.56
CA VAL A 59 -10.00 -2.97 -3.42
C VAL A 59 -11.16 -3.96 -3.34
N ASN A 60 -11.33 -4.60 -2.19
CA ASN A 60 -12.38 -5.59 -1.92
C ASN A 60 -12.44 -6.71 -3.00
N GLY A 61 -11.29 -7.12 -3.50
CA GLY A 61 -11.19 -8.14 -4.56
C GLY A 61 -11.47 -7.64 -5.98
N LYS A 62 -11.72 -6.34 -6.17
CA LYS A 62 -11.90 -5.71 -7.48
C LYS A 62 -10.70 -4.85 -7.85
N GLU A 63 -10.18 -5.05 -9.06
CA GLU A 63 -9.12 -4.22 -9.62
C GLU A 63 -9.62 -2.79 -9.88
N ILE A 64 -8.83 -1.81 -9.46
CA ILE A 64 -9.11 -0.39 -9.62
C ILE A 64 -8.20 0.15 -10.73
N PRO A 65 -8.75 0.58 -11.88
CA PRO A 65 -7.94 1.13 -12.94
C PRO A 65 -7.32 2.46 -12.50
N VAL A 66 -6.00 2.54 -12.58
CA VAL A 66 -5.23 3.72 -12.20
C VAL A 66 -4.70 4.40 -13.46
N THR A 67 -4.91 5.71 -13.58
CA THR A 67 -4.33 6.50 -14.66
C THR A 67 -2.86 6.84 -14.36
N PRO A 68 -2.06 7.32 -15.32
CA PRO A 68 -0.64 7.60 -15.09
C PRO A 68 -0.36 8.56 -13.92
N PHE A 69 -1.18 9.60 -13.75
CA PHE A 69 -0.94 10.59 -12.69
C PHE A 69 -1.07 10.01 -11.26
N PRO A 70 -2.19 9.35 -10.87
CA PRO A 70 -2.26 8.70 -9.57
C PRO A 70 -1.28 7.52 -9.42
N ASN A 71 -0.96 6.81 -10.50
CA ASN A 71 0.08 5.77 -10.49
C ASN A 71 1.41 6.33 -10.00
N ASP A 72 1.88 7.42 -10.59
CA ASP A 72 3.18 8.01 -10.28
C ASP A 72 3.22 8.54 -8.85
N ILE A 73 2.13 9.16 -8.38
CA ILE A 73 2.02 9.64 -7.00
C ILE A 73 2.10 8.48 -6.01
N ILE A 74 1.29 7.44 -6.22
CA ILE A 74 1.23 6.30 -5.29
C ILE A 74 2.56 5.54 -5.33
N SER A 75 3.14 5.29 -6.51
CA SER A 75 4.44 4.62 -6.63
C SER A 75 5.54 5.36 -5.87
N ASN A 76 5.69 6.66 -6.12
CA ASN A 76 6.74 7.46 -5.47
C ASN A 76 6.53 7.58 -3.96
N MET A 77 5.28 7.70 -3.52
CA MET A 77 4.94 7.68 -2.10
C MET A 77 5.37 6.36 -1.44
N LEU A 78 5.04 5.21 -2.06
CA LEU A 78 5.40 3.89 -1.53
C LEU A 78 6.91 3.70 -1.46
N VAL A 79 7.63 4.05 -2.52
CA VAL A 79 9.10 3.99 -2.54
C VAL A 79 9.68 4.86 -1.43
N GLY A 80 9.22 6.11 -1.28
CA GLY A 80 9.70 7.02 -0.24
C GLY A 80 9.40 6.56 1.19
N MET A 81 8.25 5.90 1.42
CA MET A 81 7.92 5.32 2.73
C MET A 81 8.80 4.11 3.05
N VAL A 82 8.95 3.21 2.09
CA VAL A 82 9.66 1.93 2.26
C VAL A 82 11.17 2.13 2.32
N SER A 83 11.74 3.11 1.59
CA SER A 83 13.18 3.40 1.61
C SER A 83 13.71 3.88 2.96
N LEU A 84 12.81 4.27 3.88
CA LEU A 84 13.16 4.70 5.23
C LEU A 84 13.16 3.55 6.24
N LEU A 85 12.72 2.35 5.82
CA LEU A 85 12.69 1.18 6.68
C LEU A 85 14.09 0.56 6.79
N ARG A 86 14.35 -0.05 7.94
CA ARG A 86 15.61 -0.76 8.19
C ARG A 86 15.69 -2.00 7.29
N ASP A 87 16.90 -2.34 6.86
CA ASP A 87 17.19 -3.52 6.04
C ASP A 87 16.54 -3.50 4.63
N VAL A 88 16.27 -2.29 4.12
CA VAL A 88 15.86 -2.03 2.73
C VAL A 88 16.98 -1.28 2.02
N ASP A 89 17.74 -1.99 1.17
CA ASP A 89 18.84 -1.40 0.38
C ASP A 89 18.38 -1.01 -1.04
N ASP A 90 17.60 -1.88 -1.70
CA ASP A 90 17.06 -1.68 -3.05
C ASP A 90 15.56 -2.03 -3.08
N ILE A 91 14.80 -1.36 -3.96
CA ILE A 91 13.36 -1.54 -4.10
C ILE A 91 13.00 -1.84 -5.56
N ASP A 92 12.86 -3.14 -5.88
CA ASP A 92 12.36 -3.61 -7.17
C ASP A 92 10.84 -3.78 -7.18
N SER A 93 10.28 -4.24 -6.06
CA SER A 93 8.84 -4.38 -5.88
C SER A 93 8.40 -4.20 -4.42
N ILE A 94 7.18 -3.69 -4.25
CA ILE A 94 6.52 -3.52 -2.95
C ILE A 94 5.14 -4.18 -3.02
N ASP A 95 4.84 -5.04 -2.05
CA ASP A 95 3.49 -5.57 -1.83
C ASP A 95 2.97 -5.09 -0.48
N ILE A 96 1.81 -4.45 -0.49
CA ILE A 96 1.09 -4.07 0.72
C ILE A 96 -0.29 -4.72 0.70
N SER A 97 -0.65 -5.38 1.80
CA SER A 97 -2.01 -5.87 2.03
C SER A 97 -2.56 -5.27 3.31
N VAL A 98 -3.74 -4.68 3.24
CA VAL A 98 -4.42 -4.01 4.36
C VAL A 98 -5.79 -4.63 4.60
N GLU A 99 -6.12 -4.85 5.87
CA GLU A 99 -7.45 -5.18 6.36
C GLU A 99 -7.97 -4.05 7.25
N VAL A 100 -9.20 -3.61 7.00
CA VAL A 100 -9.93 -2.61 7.77
C VAL A 100 -11.08 -3.31 8.49
N GLY A 101 -11.09 -3.24 9.83
CA GLY A 101 -12.08 -3.89 10.70
C GLY A 101 -12.75 -2.96 11.68
#